data_AF-A0A7D7LW18-F1
#
_entry.id   AF-A0A7D7LW18-F1
#
_cell.length_a   1.000
_cell.length_b   1.000
_cell.length_c   1.000
_cell.angle_alpha   90.00
_cell.angle_beta   90.00
_cell.angle_gamma   90.00
#
_symmetry.space_group_name_H-M   'P 1'
#
loop_
_entity.id
_entity.type
_entity.pdbx_description
1 polymer ?
#
loop_
_entity_poly.entity_id
_entity_poly.type
_entity_poly.pdbx_seq_one_letter_code
_entity_poly.pdbx_strand_id
1 'polypeptide(L)'
;MAEMKELHRSIVALRHHIVTLKSQYGDVDAVRRMTNDLDRLEIDLHDFEHAPPPLLKVKARGDVVYVPDSKSDESAWLGAQDEGLGFHSRERTK
;
A
#
# COMPACT_ATOMS: atom_id res chain seq x y z
N MET A 1 18.75 -14.00 3.94
CA MET A 1 19.66 -12.86 4.28
C MET A 1 20.57 -12.45 3.11
N ALA A 2 20.54 -13.16 1.98
CA ALA A 2 21.21 -12.72 0.74
C ALA A 2 20.33 -11.75 -0.05
N GLU A 3 19.02 -11.98 0.01
CA GLU A 3 17.95 -11.20 -0.62
C GLU A 3 17.97 -9.76 -0.10
N MET A 4 18.10 -9.56 1.22
CA MET A 4 18.17 -8.24 1.82
C MET A 4 19.42 -7.46 1.37
N LYS A 5 20.56 -8.15 1.28
CA LYS A 5 21.80 -7.54 0.77
C LYS A 5 21.70 -7.18 -0.72
N GLU A 6 21.00 -8.00 -1.51
CA GLU A 6 20.75 -7.71 -2.92
C GLU A 6 19.79 -6.54 -3.10
N LEU A 7 18.76 -6.43 -2.24
CA LEU A 7 17.86 -5.28 -2.21
C LEU A 7 18.63 -3.98 -1.91
N HIS A 8 19.51 -3.98 -0.89
CA HIS A 8 20.39 -2.84 -0.59
C HIS A 8 21.26 -2.45 -1.79
N ARG A 9 21.90 -3.44 -2.45
CA ARG A 9 22.68 -3.19 -3.67
C ARG A 9 21.83 -2.56 -4.78
N SER A 10 20.61 -3.04 -4.96
CA SER A 10 19.69 -2.56 -6.00
C SER A 10 19.27 -1.11 -5.74
N ILE A 11 18.99 -0.74 -4.50
CA ILE A 11 18.66 0.64 -4.10
C ILE A 11 19.83 1.59 -4.37
N VAL A 12 21.06 1.19 -4.02
CA VAL A 12 22.26 1.98 -4.31
C VAL A 12 22.47 2.16 -5.81
N ALA A 13 22.26 1.11 -6.61
CA ALA A 13 22.34 1.20 -8.07
C ALA A 13 21.25 2.12 -8.65
N LEU A 14 20.02 2.02 -8.15
CA LEU A 14 18.90 2.86 -8.57
C LEU A 14 19.18 4.35 -8.26
N ARG A 15 19.75 4.65 -7.10
CA ARG A 15 20.22 6.00 -6.73
C ARG A 15 21.18 6.57 -7.78
N HIS A 16 22.19 5.79 -8.16
CA HIS A 16 23.16 6.20 -9.18
C HIS A 16 22.49 6.45 -10.54
N HIS A 17 21.56 5.59 -10.96
CA HIS A 17 20.82 5.78 -12.20
C HIS A 17 19.96 7.05 -12.18
N ILE A 18 19.24 7.32 -11.09
CA ILE A 18 18.41 8.53 -10.96
C ILE A 18 19.26 9.80 -10.98
N VAL A 19 20.43 9.81 -10.33
CA VAL A 19 21.38 10.94 -10.42
C VAL A 19 21.86 11.15 -11.85
N THR A 20 22.13 10.07 -12.58
CA THR A 20 22.53 10.13 -14.00
C THR A 20 21.39 10.66 -14.87
N LEU A 21 20.14 10.26 -14.63
CA LEU A 21 18.99 10.82 -15.32
C LEU A 21 18.81 12.31 -15.01
N LYS A 22 19.02 12.72 -13.75
CA LYS A 22 18.96 14.13 -13.35
C LYS A 22 20.02 14.98 -14.05
N SER A 23 21.22 14.45 -14.28
CA SER A 23 22.26 15.18 -15.00
C SER A 23 21.95 15.30 -16.50
N GLN A 24 21.30 14.29 -17.09
CA GLN A 24 20.96 14.27 -18.52
C GLN A 24 19.70 15.08 -18.86
N TYR A 25 18.66 14.97 -18.03
CA TYR A 25 17.33 15.52 -18.31
C TYR A 25 16.97 16.72 -17.42
N GLY A 26 17.83 17.06 -16.46
CA GLY A 26 17.58 18.11 -15.49
C GLY A 26 16.62 17.71 -14.38
N ASP A 27 16.33 18.67 -13.52
CA ASP A 27 15.43 18.50 -12.39
C ASP A 27 13.97 18.69 -12.81
N VAL A 28 13.47 17.79 -13.67
CA VAL A 28 12.07 17.78 -14.11
C VAL A 28 11.17 17.01 -13.14
N ASP A 29 9.85 17.22 -13.21
CA ASP A 29 8.87 16.62 -12.31
C ASP A 29 9.00 15.10 -12.18
N ALA A 30 9.22 14.40 -13.30
CA ALA A 30 9.40 12.95 -13.30
C ALA A 30 10.64 12.51 -12.50
N VAL A 31 11.77 13.22 -12.65
CA VAL A 31 13.02 12.92 -11.94
C VAL A 31 12.90 13.23 -10.45
N ARG A 32 12.22 14.33 -10.09
CA ARG A 32 11.92 14.64 -8.69
C ARG A 32 11.04 13.57 -8.03
N ARG A 33 10.00 13.10 -8.73
CA ARG A 33 9.16 11.99 -8.24
C ARG A 33 9.98 10.72 -8.02
N MET A 34 10.79 10.31 -8.99
CA MET A 34 11.68 9.15 -8.82
C MET A 34 12.64 9.29 -7.63
N THR A 35 13.18 10.49 -7.39
CA THR A 35 14.04 10.75 -6.22
C THR A 35 13.24 10.60 -4.92
N ASN A 36 12.05 11.19 -4.85
CA ASN A 36 11.18 11.07 -3.67
C ASN A 36 10.75 9.62 -3.41
N ASP A 37 10.45 8.87 -4.46
CA ASP A 37 10.05 7.46 -4.36
C ASP A 37 11.23 6.60 -3.86
N LEU A 38 12.45 6.90 -4.29
CA LEU A 38 13.65 6.24 -3.78
C LEU A 38 13.89 6.55 -2.29
N ASP A 39 13.77 7.81 -1.88
CA ASP A 39 13.93 8.19 -0.48
C ASP A 39 12.86 7.51 0.40
N ARG A 40 11.63 7.37 -0.10
CA ARG A 40 10.58 6.59 0.57
C ARG A 40 10.92 5.11 0.69
N LEU A 41 11.43 4.49 -0.37
CA LEU A 41 11.85 3.08 -0.33
C LEU A 41 12.96 2.82 0.70
N GLU A 42 13.90 3.76 0.87
CA GLU A 42 14.95 3.64 1.89
C GLU A 42 14.39 3.74 3.31
N ILE A 43 13.39 4.60 3.54
CA ILE A 43 12.67 4.68 4.82
C ILE A 43 11.93 3.37 5.07
N ASP A 44 11.16 2.88 4.09
CA ASP A 44 10.39 1.63 4.22
C ASP A 44 11.31 0.44 4.50
N LEU A 45 12.49 0.40 3.85
CA LEU A 45 13.48 -0.63 4.08
C LEU A 45 14.07 -0.56 5.50
N HIS A 46 14.40 0.64 5.96
CA HIS A 46 14.85 0.87 7.32
C HIS A 46 13.78 0.38 8.32
N ASP A 47 12.53 0.79 8.15
CA ASP A 47 11.42 0.38 9.02
C ASP A 47 11.23 -1.14 9.01
N PHE A 48 11.33 -1.78 7.84
CA PHE A 48 11.27 -3.23 7.71
C PHE A 48 12.41 -3.95 8.47
N GLU A 49 13.64 -3.42 8.43
CA GLU A 49 14.78 -4.00 9.14
C GLU A 49 14.64 -3.85 10.67
N HIS A 50 14.03 -2.76 11.14
CA HIS A 50 13.84 -2.48 12.57
C HIS A 50 12.62 -3.18 13.16
N ALA A 51 11.56 -3.32 12.36
CA ALA A 51 10.29 -3.92 12.76
C ALA A 51 9.78 -4.86 11.65
N PRO A 52 10.45 -6.00 11.40
CA PRO A 52 10.03 -6.91 10.35
C PRO A 52 8.62 -7.44 10.64
N PRO A 53 7.71 -7.43 9.66
CA PRO A 53 6.38 -7.98 9.84
C PRO A 53 6.47 -9.48 10.15
N PRO A 54 5.47 -10.03 10.86
CA PRO A 54 5.42 -11.46 11.09
C PRO A 54 5.40 -12.20 9.75
N LEU A 55 6.20 -13.27 9.65
CA LEU A 55 6.18 -14.12 8.47
C LEU A 55 4.75 -14.60 8.22
N LEU A 56 4.32 -14.53 6.95
CA LEU A 56 3.03 -15.05 6.55
C LEU A 56 2.98 -16.53 6.92
N LYS A 57 2.19 -16.86 7.95
CA LYS A 57 1.81 -18.24 8.19
C LYS A 57 0.92 -18.63 7.01
N VAL A 58 1.31 -19.67 6.28
CA VAL A 58 0.42 -20.29 5.28
C VAL A 58 -0.90 -20.51 5.99
N LYS A 59 -1.96 -19.83 5.54
CA LYS A 59 -3.30 -19.99 6.09
C LYS A 59 -3.62 -21.49 5.99
N ALA A 60 -3.58 -22.20 7.13
CA ALA A 60 -4.39 -23.40 7.24
C ALA A 60 -5.79 -22.97 6.82
N ARG A 61 -6.46 -23.76 5.96
CA ARG A 61 -7.85 -23.48 5.53
C ARG A 61 -8.62 -23.03 6.77
N GLY A 62 -8.97 -21.73 6.81
CA GLY A 62 -9.45 -21.11 8.03
C GLY A 62 -10.66 -21.86 8.55
N ASP A 63 -10.81 -21.89 9.88
CA ASP A 63 -11.99 -22.44 10.51
C ASP A 63 -13.22 -21.84 9.84
N VAL A 64 -14.06 -22.71 9.28
CA VAL A 64 -15.32 -22.29 8.65
C VAL A 64 -16.18 -21.74 9.78
N VAL A 65 -16.28 -20.42 9.87
CA VAL A 65 -17.19 -19.77 10.80
C VAL A 65 -18.59 -19.94 10.23
N TYR A 66 -19.42 -20.72 10.93
CA TYR A 66 -20.82 -20.88 10.58
C TYR A 66 -21.54 -19.53 10.78
N VAL A 67 -22.10 -19.00 9.69
CA VAL A 67 -23.02 -17.87 9.73
C VAL A 67 -24.44 -18.45 9.75
N PRO A 68 -25.22 -18.23 10.82
CA PRO A 68 -26.60 -18.71 10.87
C PRO A 68 -27.46 -18.08 9.76
N ASP A 69 -28.33 -18.88 9.14
CA ASP A 69 -29.33 -18.39 8.15
C ASP A 69 -30.46 -17.56 8.78
N SER A 70 -30.43 -17.35 10.10
CA SER A 70 -31.36 -16.44 10.77
C SER A 70 -31.16 -15.02 10.26
N LYS A 71 -32.25 -14.27 10.09
CA LYS A 71 -32.17 -12.85 9.77
C LYS A 71 -31.27 -12.15 10.78
N SER A 72 -30.30 -11.38 10.27
CA SER A 72 -29.50 -10.49 11.10
C SER A 72 -30.40 -9.55 11.88
N ASP A 73 -30.02 -9.24 13.12
CA ASP A 73 -30.72 -8.27 13.94
C ASP A 73 -30.71 -6.90 13.25
N GLU A 74 -31.89 -6.42 12.84
CA GLU A 74 -32.04 -5.14 12.14
C GLU A 74 -31.58 -3.96 13.00
N SER A 75 -31.62 -4.11 14.33
CA SER A 75 -31.15 -3.07 15.25
C SER A 75 -29.63 -2.90 15.23
N ALA A 76 -28.87 -3.94 14.83
CA ALA A 76 -27.43 -3.86 14.62
C ALA A 76 -27.04 -2.92 13.46
N TRP A 77 -27.99 -2.59 12.58
CA TRP A 77 -27.79 -1.75 11.40
C TRP A 77 -28.43 -0.35 11.51
N LEU A 78 -29.14 -0.08 12.61
CA LEU A 78 -29.70 1.25 12.88
C LEU A 78 -28.56 2.26 13.12
N GLY A 79 -28.50 3.31 12.30
CA GLY A 79 -27.47 4.35 12.38
C GLY A 79 -26.26 4.14 11.46
N ALA A 80 -26.07 2.95 10.88
CA ALA A 80 -24.98 2.68 9.92
C ALA A 80 -25.11 3.46 8.59
N GLN A 81 -26.22 4.15 8.38
CA GLN A 81 -26.53 4.98 7.22
C GLN A 81 -25.88 6.38 7.32
N ASP A 82 -25.51 6.81 8.53
CA ASP A 82 -25.09 8.18 8.84
C ASP A 82 -23.60 8.44 8.50
N GLU A 83 -22.83 7.39 8.26
CA GLU A 83 -21.43 7.50 7.83
C GLU A 83 -21.25 7.47 6.29
N GLY A 84 -22.36 7.56 5.53
CA GLY A 84 -22.40 7.41 4.08
C GLY A 84 -22.50 8.72 3.28
N LEU A 85 -21.45 9.54 3.25
CA LEU A 85 -21.29 10.54 2.19
C LEU A 85 -20.83 9.85 0.88
N GLY A 86 -21.77 9.24 0.15
CA GLY A 86 -21.40 8.48 -1.06
C GLY A 86 -22.45 8.26 -2.15
N PHE A 87 -23.70 8.69 -1.98
CA PHE A 87 -24.69 8.60 -3.08
C PHE A 87 -25.23 9.99 -3.46
N HIS A 88 -24.47 10.70 -4.29
CA HIS A 88 -25.07 11.72 -5.15
C HIS A 88 -25.81 10.99 -6.28
N SER A 89 -27.12 10.82 -6.12
CA SER A 89 -28.00 10.55 -7.25
C SER A 89 -27.85 11.72 -8.22
N ARG A 90 -27.18 11.50 -9.36
CA ARG A 90 -27.23 12.46 -10.46
C ARG A 90 -28.56 12.25 -11.16
N GLU A 91 -29.34 13.32 -11.33
CA GLU A 91 -30.53 13.28 -12.18
C GLU A 91 -30.13 12.78 -13.57
N ARG A 92 -30.82 11.75 -14.05
CA ARG A 92 -30.73 11.33 -15.44
C ARG A 92 -31.34 12.46 -16.29
N THR A 93 -30.50 13.19 -17.00
CA THR A 93 -30.94 14.17 -18.01
C THR A 93 -31.90 13.50 -18.99
N LYS A 94 -33.00 14.20 -19.29
CA LYS A 94 -34.07 13.78 -20.20
C LYS A 94 -33.59 13.60 -21.62
#